data_AF-A0AAW8TPT1-F1
#
_entry.id   AF-A0AAW8TPT1-F1
#
_cell.length_a   1.000
_cell.length_b   1.000
_cell.length_c   1.000
_cell.angle_alpha   90.00
_cell.angle_beta   90.00
_cell.angle_gamma   90.00
#
_symmetry.space_group_name_H-M   'P 1'
#
loop_
_entity.id
_entity.type
_entity.pdbx_description
1 polymer ?
#
loop_
_entity_poly.entity_id
_entity_poly.type
_entity_poly.pdbx_seq_one_letter_code
_entity_poly.pdbx_strand_id
1 'polypeptide(L)' 'MITTNVTNVNLQVEEGQITNATVFMNANIGFINLAANVPLNNESGYDLNELTPNQWFDKAKEEFIKELTGGIN' A
#
# COMPACT_ATOMS: atom_id res chain seq x y z
N MET A 1 -19.23 1.72 -0.29
CA MET A 1 -18.30 0.78 -0.93
C MET A 1 -17.04 1.55 -1.30
N ILE A 2 -15.87 1.07 -0.89
CA ILE A 2 -14.58 1.64 -1.29
C ILE A 2 -14.04 0.78 -2.42
N THR A 3 -13.69 1.39 -3.54
CA THR A 3 -12.98 0.71 -4.65
C THR A 3 -11.60 1.32 -4.80
N THR A 4 -10.58 0.48 -4.80
CA THR A 4 -9.18 0.91 -4.94
C THR A 4 -8.57 0.28 -6.18
N ASN A 5 -7.86 1.11 -6.96
CA ASN A 5 -7.08 0.67 -8.10
C ASN A 5 -5.62 1.08 -7.89
N VAL A 6 -4.72 0.10 -7.90
CA VAL A 6 -3.28 0.37 -7.92
C VAL A 6 -2.91 0.87 -9.31
N THR A 7 -2.22 2.00 -9.36
CA THR A 7 -1.79 2.62 -10.60
C THR A 7 -0.31 2.40 -10.87
N ASN A 8 0.50 2.40 -9.82
CA ASN A 8 1.94 2.20 -9.92
C ASN A 8 2.52 1.69 -8.59
N VAL A 9 3.72 1.13 -8.65
CA VAL A 9 4.54 0.81 -7.49
C VAL A 9 5.97 1.24 -7.75
N ASN A 10 6.53 1.98 -6.80
CA ASN A 10 7.96 2.28 -6.79
C ASN A 10 8.63 1.46 -5.69
N LEU A 11 9.62 0.65 -6.07
CA LEU A 11 10.43 -0.15 -5.15
C LEU A 11 11.78 0.53 -4.92
N GLN A 12 12.23 0.56 -3.66
CA GLN A 12 13.62 0.87 -3.31
C GLN A 12 14.34 -0.45 -3.03
N VAL A 13 15.47 -0.65 -3.71
CA VAL A 13 16.26 -1.88 -3.62
C VAL A 13 17.70 -1.53 -3.29
N GLU A 14 18.24 -2.14 -2.24
CA GLU A 14 19.62 -1.99 -1.77
C GLU A 14 20.23 -3.37 -1.56
N GLU A 15 21.45 -3.59 -2.05
CA GLU A 15 22.16 -4.88 -1.94
C GLU A 15 21.35 -6.11 -2.43
N GLY A 16 20.41 -5.89 -3.37
CA GLY A 16 19.54 -6.94 -3.91
C GLY A 16 18.32 -7.27 -3.06
N GLN A 17 18.08 -6.51 -1.97
CA GLN A 17 16.91 -6.62 -1.11
C GLN A 17 16.02 -5.39 -1.29
N ILE A 18 14.70 -5.60 -1.27
CA ILE A 18 13.71 -4.53 -1.25
C ILE A 18 13.65 -3.97 0.17
N THR A 19 13.94 -2.68 0.32
CA THR A 19 13.96 -2.00 1.63
C THR A 19 12.70 -1.19 1.89
N ASN A 20 12.04 -0.72 0.82
CA ASN A 20 10.82 0.06 0.89
C ASN A 20 10.03 -0.09 -0.42
N ALA A 21 8.71 0.07 -0.38
CA ALA A 21 7.99 0.52 -1.56
C ALA A 21 6.90 1.51 -1.27
N THR A 22 6.57 2.27 -2.29
CA THR A 22 5.39 3.13 -2.31
C THR A 22 4.42 2.61 -3.35
N VAL A 23 3.23 2.25 -2.89
CA VAL A 23 2.11 1.84 -3.75
C VAL A 23 1.23 3.04 -4.01
N PHE A 24 1.05 3.39 -5.29
CA PHE A 24 0.22 4.51 -5.73
C PHE A 24 -1.17 3.99 -6.06
N MET A 25 -2.19 4.51 -5.37
CA MET A 25 -3.56 4.03 -5.50
C MET A 25 -4.53 5.17 -5.75
N ASN A 26 -5.55 4.87 -6.56
CA ASN A 26 -6.75 5.70 -6.65
C ASN A 26 -7.87 5.00 -5.91
N ALA A 27 -8.41 5.66 -4.89
CA ALA A 27 -9.55 5.20 -4.13
C ALA A 27 -10.80 6.00 -4.50
N ASN A 28 -11.88 5.31 -4.79
CA ASN A 28 -13.21 5.88 -5.00
C ASN A 28 -14.05 5.57 -3.75
N ILE A 29 -14.48 6.61 -3.04
CA ILE A 29 -15.30 6.52 -1.82
C ILE A 29 -16.60 7.30 -2.06
N GLY A 30 -17.65 6.59 -2.48
CA GLY A 30 -18.89 7.24 -2.92
C GLY A 30 -18.66 8.11 -4.15
N PHE A 31 -18.73 9.43 -3.98
CA PHE A 31 -18.50 10.42 -5.03
C PHE A 31 -17.11 11.09 -4.95
N ILE A 32 -16.27 10.69 -3.99
CA ILE A 32 -14.94 11.25 -3.77
C ILE A 32 -13.89 10.35 -4.40
N ASN A 33 -12.95 10.96 -5.14
CA ASN A 33 -11.75 10.29 -5.66
C ASN A 33 -10.51 10.80 -4.94
N LEU A 34 -9.73 9.89 -4.39
CA LEU A 34 -8.49 10.18 -3.67
C LEU A 34 -7.34 9.46 -4.35
N ALA A 35 -6.31 10.23 -4.70
CA ALA A 35 -4.99 9.69 -5.01
C ALA A 35 -4.22 9.53 -3.70
N ALA A 36 -3.72 8.33 -3.43
CA ALA A 36 -3.01 7.98 -2.21
C ALA A 36 -1.66 7.33 -2.55
N ASN A 37 -0.65 7.71 -1.78
CA ASN A 37 0.68 7.12 -1.82
C ASN A 37 0.87 6.36 -0.52
N VAL A 38 0.90 5.04 -0.60
CA VAL A 38 0.94 4.19 0.61
C VAL A 38 2.31 3.58 0.74
N PRO A 39 3.13 4.03 1.71
CA PRO A 39 4.42 3.44 1.97
C PRO A 39 4.25 2.09 2.67
N LEU A 40 4.94 1.07 2.17
CA LEU A 40 5.08 -0.23 2.81
C LEU A 40 6.54 -0.40 3.21
N ASN A 41 6.76 -0.69 4.49
CA ASN A 41 8.07 -0.93 5.06
C ASN A 41 8.09 -2.27 5.80
N ASN A 42 9.28 -2.83 6.00
CA ASN A 42 9.47 -4.07 6.78
C ASN A 42 9.07 -3.91 8.26
N GLU A 43 8.90 -2.67 8.74
CA GLU A 43 8.55 -2.37 10.13
C GLU A 43 7.06 -2.56 10.44
N SER A 44 6.23 -2.73 9.41
CA SER A 44 4.77 -2.86 9.51
C SER A 44 4.28 -4.29 9.82
N GLY A 45 5.18 -5.21 10.21
CA GLY A 45 4.85 -6.58 10.61
C GLY A 45 4.78 -7.60 9.46
N TYR A 46 5.37 -7.28 8.31
CA TYR A 46 5.53 -8.16 7.15
C TYR A 46 6.88 -7.88 6.47
N ASP A 47 7.46 -8.87 5.80
CA ASP A 47 8.71 -8.72 5.04
C ASP A 47 8.42 -8.54 3.54
N LEU A 48 8.80 -7.39 3.01
CA LEU A 48 8.67 -7.00 1.61
C LEU A 48 9.29 -7.99 0.62
N ASN A 49 10.38 -8.67 1.01
CA ASN A 49 11.10 -9.61 0.17
C ASN A 49 10.40 -10.98 0.09
N GLU A 50 9.49 -11.26 1.03
CA GLU A 50 8.68 -12.49 1.03
C GLU A 50 7.32 -12.30 0.33
N LEU A 51 6.93 -11.05 0.05
CA LEU A 51 5.65 -10.74 -0.59
C LEU A 51 5.72 -10.83 -2.11
N THR A 52 4.76 -11.55 -2.69
CA THR A 52 4.48 -11.50 -4.13
C THR A 52 3.83 -10.16 -4.50
N PRO A 53 3.98 -9.66 -5.74
CA PRO A 53 3.44 -8.34 -6.14
C PRO A 53 1.96 -8.11 -5.81
N ASN A 54 1.11 -9.14 -5.86
CA ASN A 54 -0.30 -9.01 -5.48
C ASN A 54 -0.48 -8.76 -3.97
N GLN A 55 0.35 -9.38 -3.13
CA GLN A 55 0.29 -9.20 -1.69
C GLN A 55 0.72 -7.79 -1.27
N TRP A 56 1.62 -7.14 -2.04
CA TRP A 56 1.91 -5.72 -1.84
C TRP A 56 0.67 -4.85 -2.01
N PHE A 57 -0.18 -5.16 -2.99
CA PHE A 57 -1.41 -4.41 -3.21
C PHE A 57 -2.41 -4.61 -2.08
N ASP A 58 -2.52 -5.85 -1.57
CA ASP A 58 -3.40 -6.15 -0.45
C ASP A 58 -2.92 -5.45 0.82
N LYS A 59 -1.61 -5.44 1.09
CA LYS A 59 -1.02 -4.68 2.21
C LYS A 59 -1.20 -3.17 2.07
N ALA A 60 -1.01 -2.61 0.88
CA ALA A 60 -1.28 -1.20 0.64
C ALA A 60 -2.75 -0.84 0.87
N LYS A 61 -3.70 -1.70 0.47
CA LYS A 61 -5.12 -1.48 0.76
C LYS A 61 -5.41 -1.55 2.26
N GLU A 62 -4.82 -2.49 2.98
CA GLU A 62 -4.95 -2.60 4.44
C GLU A 62 -4.47 -1.32 5.13
N GLU A 63 -3.26 -0.86 4.83
CA GLU A 63 -2.70 0.37 5.42
C GLU A 63 -3.51 1.61 5.04
N PHE A 64 -3.93 1.73 3.77
CA PHE A 64 -4.79 2.82 3.34
C PHE A 64 -6.13 2.88 4.09
N ILE A 65 -6.78 1.73 4.29
CA ILE A 65 -8.04 1.66 5.02
C ILE A 65 -7.80 2.00 6.50
N LYS A 66 -6.72 1.51 7.11
CA LYS A 66 -6.34 1.86 8.49
C LYS A 66 -6.17 3.37 8.66
N GLU A 67 -5.45 4.02 7.74
CA GLU A 67 -5.28 5.48 7.79
C GLU A 67 -6.61 6.23 7.63
N LEU A 68 -7.47 5.79 6.68
CA LEU A 68 -8.79 6.39 6.47
C LEU A 68 -9.71 6.28 7.68
N THR A 69 -9.66 5.17 8.42
CA THR A 69 -10.49 4.96 9.61
C THR A 69 -9.84 5.50 10.88
N GLY A 70 -8.66 6.11 10.80
CA GLY A 70 -7.93 6.67 11.93
C GLY A 70 -7.30 5.61 12.85
N GLY A 71 -7.03 4.40 12.34
CA GLY A 71 -6.40 3.32 13.10
C GLY A 71 -7.29 2.68 14.15
N ILE A 72 -8.61 2.75 14.01
CA ILE A 72 -9.54 2.06 14.92
C ILE A 72 -9.43 0.54 14.64
N ASN A 73 -8.64 -0.14 15.48
CA ASN A 73 -8.56 -1.60 15.62
C ASN A 73 -9.81 -2.17 16.30
#